data_AF-C1DXH3-F1
#
_entry.id   AF-C1DXH3-F1
#
_cell.length_a   1.000
_cell.length_b   1.000
_cell.length_c   1.000
_cell.angle_alpha   90.00
_cell.angle_beta   90.00
_cell.angle_gamma   90.00
#
_symmetry.space_group_name_H-M   'P 1'
#
loop_
_entity.id
_entity.type
_entity.pdbx_description
1 polymer ?
#
loop_
_entity_poly.entity_id
_entity_poly.type
_entity_poly.pdbx_seq_one_letter_code
_entity_poly.pdbx_strand_id
1 'polypeptide(L)'
;MILETGGKEEMMLLTDKWKLEGLQEGLKKGYIKSILNLINLKFQPNPEELQTIENKLSSFEDEQKFEEVLRIVATADSFEEVKNKIL
;
A
#
# COMPACT_ATOMS: atom_id res chain seq x y z
N MET A 1 -1.59 -27.75 31.59
CA MET A 1 -1.49 -28.80 30.55
C MET A 1 -0.43 -28.33 29.58
N ILE A 2 0.79 -28.87 29.69
CA ILE A 2 1.90 -28.53 28.80
C ILE A 2 1.84 -29.54 27.67
N LEU A 3 1.61 -29.06 26.44
CA LEU A 3 1.75 -29.87 25.24
C LEU A 3 3.17 -29.67 24.72
N GLU A 4 4.07 -30.57 25.09
CA GLU A 4 5.29 -30.83 24.33
C GLU A 4 5.06 -32.09 23.50
N THR A 5 5.04 -31.97 22.18
CA THR A 5 5.97 -32.61 21.24
C THR A 5 5.39 -32.62 19.82
N GLY A 6 6.22 -32.19 18.85
CA GLY A 6 6.22 -32.79 17.52
C GLY A 6 5.50 -32.04 16.40
N GLY A 7 5.98 -30.86 16.02
CA GLY A 7 5.58 -30.23 14.76
C GLY A 7 6.39 -28.97 14.52
N LYS A 8 7.39 -29.05 13.64
CA LYS A 8 8.28 -27.95 13.28
C LYS A 8 7.60 -26.99 12.28
N GLU A 9 6.34 -26.66 12.53
CA GLU A 9 5.60 -25.60 11.85
C GLU A 9 5.28 -24.55 12.91
N GLU A 10 5.93 -23.40 12.77
CA GLU A 10 6.00 -22.31 13.72
C GLU A 10 4.60 -21.88 14.21
N MET A 11 4.27 -22.20 15.46
CA MET A 11 3.26 -21.44 16.19
C MET A 11 3.84 -20.05 16.44
N MET A 12 3.63 -19.14 15.49
CA MET A 12 3.89 -17.72 15.69
C MET A 12 3.11 -17.27 16.93
N LEU A 13 3.81 -16.67 17.90
CA LEU A 13 3.16 -16.11 19.09
C LEU A 13 2.23 -14.98 18.64
N LEU A 14 1.05 -14.84 19.28
CA LEU A 14 0.06 -13.80 18.95
C LEU A 14 0.67 -12.39 18.89
N THR A 15 1.66 -12.12 19.74
CA THR A 15 2.43 -10.87 19.76
C THR A 15 3.24 -10.64 18.49
N ASP A 16 3.86 -11.67 17.93
CA ASP A 16 4.65 -11.56 16.71
C ASP A 16 3.73 -11.42 15.49
N LYS A 17 2.57 -12.08 15.50
CA LYS A 17 1.52 -11.88 14.51
C LYS A 17 1.04 -10.42 14.48
N TRP A 18 0.71 -9.84 15.63
CA TRP A 18 0.26 -8.44 15.70
C TRP A 18 1.34 -7.44 15.29
N LYS A 19 2.62 -7.70 15.61
CA LYS A 19 3.73 -6.86 15.13
C LYS A 19 3.84 -6.89 13.62
N LEU A 20 3.71 -8.06 13.00
CA LEU A 20 3.76 -8.20 11.54
C LEU A 20 2.57 -7.52 10.86
N GLU A 21 1.36 -7.73 11.36
CA GLU A 21 0.16 -7.05 10.86
C GLU A 21 0.28 -5.53 10.96
N GLY A 22 0.74 -5.02 12.10
CA GLY A 22 0.96 -3.59 12.30
C GLY A 22 2.05 -3.00 11.40
N LEU A 23 3.14 -3.75 11.17
CA LEU A 23 4.19 -3.35 10.23
C LEU A 23 3.66 -3.30 8.79
N GLN A 24 2.91 -4.31 8.36
CA GLN A 24 2.31 -4.36 7.03
C GLN A 24 1.33 -3.20 6.81
N GLU A 25 0.46 -2.92 7.79
CA GLU A 25 -0.47 -1.80 7.73
C GLU A 25 0.27 -0.45 7.68
N GLY A 26 1.34 -0.29 8.47
CA GLY A 26 2.17 0.90 8.49
C GLY A 26 2.85 1.15 7.15
N LEU A 27 3.42 0.11 6.54
CA LEU A 27 4.03 0.17 5.20
C LEU A 27 2.99 0.54 4.13
N LYS A 28 1.82 -0.11 4.14
CA LYS A 28 0.71 0.21 3.24
C LYS A 28 0.31 1.68 3.32
N LYS A 29 0.10 2.21 4.53
CA LYS A 29 -0.20 3.64 4.75
C LYS A 29 0.91 4.55 4.26
N GLY A 30 2.18 4.16 4.47
CA GLY A 30 3.35 4.89 3.99
C GLY A 30 3.41 5.00 2.46
N TYR A 31 3.15 3.90 1.76
CA TYR A 31 3.08 3.86 0.30
C TYR A 31 1.95 4.74 -0.24
N ILE A 32 0.73 4.57 0.27
CA ILE A 32 -0.44 5.37 -0.13
C ILE A 32 -0.12 6.86 0.02
N LYS A 33 0.34 7.28 1.20
CA LYS A 33 0.67 8.69 1.45
C LYS A 33 1.74 9.23 0.51
N SER A 34 2.76 8.43 0.22
CA SER A 34 3.87 8.83 -0.69
C SER A 34 3.38 9.01 -2.12
N ILE A 35 2.54 8.09 -2.62
CA ILE A 35 1.93 8.18 -3.95
C ILE A 35 1.04 9.41 -4.06
N LEU A 36 0.13 9.62 -3.09
CA LEU A 36 -0.78 10.77 -3.09
C LEU A 36 -0.02 12.09 -3.04
N ASN A 37 1.02 12.18 -2.22
CA ASN A 37 1.88 13.36 -2.16
C ASN A 37 2.58 13.64 -3.51
N LEU A 38 3.10 12.60 -4.16
CA LEU A 38 3.76 12.76 -5.47
C LEU A 38 2.76 13.20 -6.55
N ILE A 39 1.57 12.61 -6.58
CA ILE A 39 0.48 13.01 -7.48
C ILE A 39 0.14 14.49 -7.24
N ASN A 40 -0.06 14.89 -5.99
CA ASN A 40 -0.40 16.27 -5.64
C ASN A 40 0.71 17.25 -6.03
N LEU A 41 1.97 16.88 -5.81
CA LEU A 41 3.13 17.69 -6.17
C LEU A 41 3.27 17.89 -7.69
N LYS A 42 3.07 16.82 -8.48
CA LYS A 42 3.26 16.87 -9.93
C LYS A 42 2.07 17.50 -10.66
N PHE A 43 0.85 17.21 -10.23
CA PHE A 43 -0.33 17.47 -11.04
C PHE A 43 -1.41 18.32 -10.39
N GLN A 44 -1.35 18.52 -9.05
CA GLN A 44 -2.31 19.33 -8.29
C GLN A 44 -3.79 19.00 -8.64
N PRO A 45 -4.21 17.73 -8.60
CA PRO A 45 -5.58 17.35 -8.91
C PRO A 45 -6.55 17.91 -7.87
N ASN A 46 -7.84 17.90 -8.18
CA ASN A 46 -8.83 18.30 -7.20
C ASN A 46 -8.96 17.25 -6.06
N PRO A 47 -9.55 17.61 -4.91
CA PRO A 47 -9.67 16.68 -3.77
C PRO A 47 -10.46 15.40 -4.07
N GLU A 48 -11.49 15.46 -4.92
CA GLU A 48 -12.32 14.29 -5.27
C GLU A 48 -11.54 13.28 -6.11
N GLU A 49 -10.73 13.77 -7.04
CA GLU A 49 -9.81 12.96 -7.83
C GLU A 49 -8.75 12.29 -6.95
N LEU A 50 -8.17 13.03 -5.99
CA LEU A 50 -7.19 12.47 -5.07
C LEU A 50 -7.80 11.39 -4.16
N GLN A 51 -9.03 11.61 -3.67
CA GLN A 51 -9.78 10.63 -2.88
C GLN A 51 -10.06 9.35 -3.68
N THR A 52 -10.38 9.49 -4.97
CA THR A 52 -10.64 8.35 -5.84
C THR A 52 -9.39 7.45 -5.97
N ILE A 53 -8.22 8.07 -6.11
CA ILE A 53 -6.95 7.35 -6.14
C ILE A 53 -6.65 6.71 -4.78
N GLU A 54 -6.84 7.43 -3.66
CA GLU A 54 -6.65 6.87 -2.32
C GLU A 54 -7.51 5.63 -2.07
N ASN A 55 -8.78 5.68 -2.47
CA ASN A 55 -9.71 4.56 -2.34
C ASN A 55 -9.25 3.34 -3.16
N LYS A 56 -8.76 3.57 -4.39
CA LYS A 56 -8.20 2.50 -5.22
C LYS A 56 -6.96 1.88 -4.57
N LEU A 57 -6.01 2.71 -4.12
CA LEU A 57 -4.78 2.22 -3.49
C LEU A 57 -5.03 1.48 -2.18
N SER A 58 -6.07 1.87 -1.44
CA SER A 58 -6.48 1.20 -0.20
C SER A 58 -6.95 -0.25 -0.43
N SER A 59 -7.39 -0.58 -1.65
CA SER A 59 -7.76 -1.95 -2.04
C SER A 59 -6.57 -2.85 -2.38
N PHE A 60 -5.35 -2.30 -2.43
CA PHE A 60 -4.16 -3.08 -2.76
C PHE A 60 -3.57 -3.72 -1.50
N GLU A 61 -3.18 -4.99 -1.61
CA GLU A 61 -2.51 -5.75 -0.54
C GLU A 61 -1.05 -6.09 -0.89
N ASP A 62 -0.68 -5.95 -2.16
CA ASP A 62 0.65 -6.33 -2.68
C ASP A 62 1.56 -5.10 -2.79
N GLU A 63 2.70 -5.17 -2.10
CA GLU A 63 3.75 -4.15 -2.13
C GLU A 63 4.22 -3.83 -3.56
N GLN A 64 4.31 -4.83 -4.44
CA GLN A 64 4.75 -4.64 -5.83
C GLN A 64 3.82 -3.72 -6.62
N LYS A 65 2.52 -3.75 -6.33
CA LYS A 65 1.54 -2.86 -6.97
C LYS A 65 1.76 -1.40 -6.58
N PHE A 66 2.14 -1.14 -5.33
CA PHE A 66 2.47 0.22 -4.90
C PHE A 66 3.72 0.74 -5.60
N GLU A 67 4.76 -0.10 -5.75
CA GLU A 67 5.95 0.27 -6.51
C GLU A 67 5.65 0.57 -7.99
N GLU A 68 4.81 -0.27 -8.62
CA GLU A 68 4.38 -0.07 -10.00
C GLU A 68 3.65 1.28 -10.17
N VAL A 69 2.70 1.57 -9.28
CA VAL A 69 2.01 2.86 -9.25
C VAL A 69 2.98 4.01 -9.06
N LEU A 70 3.93 3.90 -8.13
CA LEU A 70 4.96 4.92 -7.90
C LEU A 70 5.74 5.21 -9.19
N ARG A 71 6.13 4.18 -9.95
CA ARG A 71 6.80 4.33 -11.24
C ARG A 71 5.90 5.02 -12.26
N ILE A 72 4.64 4.59 -12.38
CA ILE A 72 3.65 5.22 -13.27
C ILE A 72 3.54 6.71 -12.98
N VAL A 73 3.31 7.10 -11.72
CA VAL A 73 3.16 8.50 -11.32
C VAL A 73 4.46 9.28 -11.57
N ALA A 74 5.62 8.70 -11.28
CA ALA A 74 6.92 9.34 -11.47
C ALA A 74 7.19 9.64 -12.96
N THR A 75 6.82 8.73 -13.87
CA THR A 75 7.09 8.88 -15.31
C THR A 75 5.96 9.53 -16.10
N ALA A 76 4.74 9.58 -15.57
CA ALA A 76 3.60 10.14 -16.29
C ALA A 76 3.76 11.65 -16.54
N ASP A 77 3.30 12.08 -17.72
CA ASP A 77 3.33 13.49 -18.14
C ASP A 77 2.04 14.24 -17.76
N SER A 78 0.97 13.50 -17.43
CA SER A 78 -0.31 14.08 -17.02
C SER A 78 -1.02 13.23 -15.98
N PHE A 79 -1.92 13.87 -15.22
CA PHE A 79 -2.77 13.15 -14.28
C PHE A 79 -3.78 12.22 -14.96
N GLU A 80 -4.20 12.55 -16.19
CA GLU A 80 -5.11 11.70 -16.97
C GLU A 80 -4.45 10.36 -17.33
N GLU A 81 -3.16 10.38 -17.67
CA GLU A 81 -2.38 9.16 -17.90
C GLU A 81 -2.31 8.30 -16.63
N VAL A 82 -2.12 8.93 -15.47
CA VAL A 82 -2.13 8.24 -14.17
C VAL A 82 -3.49 7.58 -13.92
N LYS A 83 -4.60 8.31 -14.09
CA LYS A 83 -5.95 7.76 -13.92
C LYS A 83 -6.19 6.56 -14.82
N ASN A 84 -5.86 6.65 -16.11
CA ASN A 84 -6.06 5.57 -17.08
C ASN A 84 -5.25 4.29 -16.77
N LYS A 85 -4.16 4.39 -16.01
CA LYS A 85 -3.30 3.25 -15.66
C LYS A 85 -3.62 2.64 -14.29
N ILE A 86 -4.26 3.40 -13.39
CA ILE A 86 -4.48 2.98 -12.00
C ILE A 86 -5.95 2.64 -11.73
N LEU A 87 -6.89 3.41 -12.29
CA LEU A 87 -8.31 3.29 -12.02
C LEU A 87 -8.94 2.20 -12.89
#